data_AF-A0A0G1BCK6-F1
#
_entry.id   AF-A0A0G1BCK6-F1
#
_cell.length_a   1.000
_cell.length_b   1.000
_cell.length_c   1.000
_cell.angle_alpha   90.00
_cell.angle_beta   90.00
_cell.angle_gamma   90.00
#
_symmetry.space_group_name_H-M   'P 1'
#
loop_
_entity.id
_entity.type
_entity.pdbx_description
1 polymer ?
#
loop_
_entity_poly.entity_id
_entity_poly.type
_entity_poly.pdbx_seq_one_letter_code
_entity_poly.pdbx_strand_id
1 'polypeptide(L)'
;MNDLKIALQAKLLKKATDQIPSGFVLFRDAVFLDTEDGAATSEGNKSSLNLKGTLYGFLFDVKKLTKKIAEDNLEDYDDTAIDIPNIRDLTFTMDNKDNLFFADNPADVKNINFNLSGTAKIIYPVDENNLKADLLGKRKKDFKQILAQYPNIDSADVVISPFWKMSFPDKIKDIKVVVNYP
;
A
#
# COMPACT_ATOMS: atom_id res chain seq x y z
N MET A 1 16.84 15.10 26.59
CA MET A 1 16.19 13.75 26.64
C MET A 1 15.24 13.55 25.45
N ASN A 2 14.30 14.48 25.20
CA ASN A 2 13.32 14.38 24.12
C ASN A 2 13.96 14.30 22.71
N ASP A 3 14.91 15.17 22.42
CA ASP A 3 15.56 15.22 21.09
C ASP A 3 16.31 13.92 20.74
N LEU A 4 16.89 13.25 21.75
CA LEU A 4 17.58 11.98 21.57
C LEU A 4 16.59 10.84 21.25
N LYS A 5 15.42 10.83 21.89
CA LYS A 5 14.33 9.88 21.58
C LYS A 5 13.80 10.10 20.17
N ILE A 6 13.55 11.35 19.77
CA ILE A 6 13.10 11.70 18.41
C ILE A 6 14.13 11.26 17.36
N ALA A 7 15.42 11.54 17.59
CA ALA A 7 16.49 11.13 16.68
C ALA A 7 16.61 9.61 16.56
N LEU A 8 16.50 8.88 17.69
CA LEU A 8 16.51 7.42 17.71
C LEU A 8 15.31 6.85 16.94
N GLN A 9 14.10 7.36 17.20
CA GLN A 9 12.89 6.93 16.52
C GLN A 9 12.99 7.15 15.01
N ALA A 10 13.42 8.33 14.57
CA ALA A 10 13.59 8.63 13.15
C ALA A 10 14.60 7.69 12.48
N LYS A 11 15.72 7.40 13.16
CA LYS A 11 16.74 6.46 12.67
C LYS A 11 16.20 5.04 12.53
N LEU A 12 15.49 4.55 13.56
CA LEU A 12 14.91 3.20 13.55
C LEU A 12 13.78 3.08 12.52
N LEU A 13 12.92 4.11 12.40
CA LEU A 13 11.83 4.12 11.43
C LEU A 13 12.36 4.07 9.99
N LYS A 14 13.44 4.80 9.69
CA LYS A 14 14.10 4.72 8.39
C LYS A 14 14.54 3.28 8.08
N LYS A 15 15.21 2.64 9.03
CA LYS A 15 15.67 1.25 8.89
C LYS A 15 14.51 0.27 8.73
N ALA A 16 13.41 0.45 9.48
CA ALA A 16 12.23 -0.40 9.39
C ALA A 16 11.54 -0.27 8.02
N THR A 17 11.45 0.96 7.49
CA THR A 17 10.81 1.24 6.19
C THR A 17 11.53 0.52 5.04
N ASP A 18 12.85 0.42 5.10
CA ASP A 18 13.68 -0.30 4.11
C ASP A 18 13.45 -1.83 4.11
N GLN A 19 12.80 -2.37 5.15
CA GLN A 19 12.57 -3.81 5.34
C GLN A 19 11.11 -4.22 5.16
N ILE A 20 10.23 -3.30 4.76
CA ILE A 20 8.81 -3.59 4.56
C ILE A 20 8.65 -4.52 3.34
N PRO A 21 8.00 -5.70 3.49
CA PRO A 21 7.74 -6.57 2.35
C PRO A 21 6.81 -5.92 1.33
N SER A 22 6.92 -6.34 0.07
CA SER A 22 5.98 -5.91 -0.97
C SER A 22 4.54 -6.29 -0.61
N GLY A 23 3.59 -5.42 -0.94
CA GLY A 23 2.17 -5.63 -0.60
C GLY A 23 1.77 -5.19 0.81
N PHE A 24 2.70 -4.64 1.60
CA PHE A 24 2.40 -4.09 2.93
C PHE A 24 2.54 -2.58 3.00
N VAL A 25 1.85 -1.98 3.98
CA VAL A 25 1.98 -0.57 4.36
C VAL A 25 2.22 -0.45 5.87
N LEU A 26 3.12 0.45 6.23
CA LEU A 26 3.35 0.90 7.60
C LEU A 26 2.91 2.36 7.70
N PHE A 27 1.93 2.65 8.54
CA PHE A 27 1.57 4.03 8.87
C PHE A 27 2.50 4.58 9.94
N ARG A 28 2.84 5.88 9.87
CA ARG A 28 3.74 6.52 10.84
C ARG A 28 3.25 6.37 12.27
N ASP A 29 1.95 6.48 12.47
CA ASP A 29 1.31 6.36 13.78
C ASP A 29 0.97 4.91 14.18
N ALA A 30 1.31 3.93 13.35
CA ALA A 30 1.25 2.51 13.70
C ALA A 30 2.58 2.00 14.28
N VAL A 31 3.48 2.91 14.69
CA VAL A 31 4.83 2.64 15.17
C VAL A 31 5.01 3.10 16.60
N PHE A 32 5.78 2.32 17.37
CA PHE A 32 6.01 2.52 18.79
C PHE A 32 7.48 2.26 19.10
N LEU A 33 8.05 3.08 19.98
CA LEU A 33 9.43 2.95 20.41
C LEU A 33 9.45 2.52 21.87
N ASP A 34 9.94 1.31 22.12
CA ASP A 34 10.32 0.88 23.45
C ASP A 34 11.76 1.33 23.72
N THR A 35 12.00 2.05 24.80
CA THR A 35 13.34 2.55 25.16
C THR A 35 13.81 1.93 26.44
N GLU A 36 15.00 1.32 26.42
CA GLU A 36 15.69 0.91 27.62
C GLU A 36 16.32 2.13 28.29
N ASP A 37 16.30 2.17 29.63
CA ASP A 37 16.98 3.23 30.38
C ASP A 37 18.48 3.23 30.06
N GLY A 38 18.94 4.37 29.53
CA GLY A 38 20.30 4.53 29.07
C GLY A 38 21.29 4.65 30.23
N ALA A 39 22.42 3.93 30.14
CA ALA A 39 23.54 4.14 31.06
C ALA A 39 24.29 5.44 30.69
N ALA A 40 24.45 6.33 31.67
CA ALA A 40 25.34 7.49 31.53
C ALA A 40 26.78 7.07 31.85
N THR A 41 27.70 7.33 30.94
CA THR A 41 29.13 7.11 31.16
C THR A 41 29.83 8.45 31.23
N SER A 42 30.65 8.66 32.26
CA SER A 42 31.46 9.87 32.40
C SER A 42 32.94 9.51 32.33
N GLU A 43 33.66 10.15 31.42
CA GLU A 43 35.11 9.98 31.24
C GLU A 43 35.76 11.37 31.21
N GLY A 44 36.48 11.71 32.29
CA GLY A 44 37.09 13.04 32.45
C GLY A 44 36.04 14.17 32.49
N ASN A 45 36.23 15.19 31.67
CA ASN A 45 35.34 16.36 31.58
C ASN A 45 34.20 16.21 30.55
N LYS A 46 33.99 14.99 30.01
CA LYS A 46 32.93 14.69 29.06
C LYS A 46 31.99 13.64 29.63
N SER A 47 30.69 13.94 29.61
CA SER A 47 29.63 12.99 29.91
C SER A 47 28.93 12.58 28.61
N SER A 48 28.80 11.28 28.39
CA SER A 48 28.07 10.71 27.25
C SER A 48 26.84 9.95 27.74
N LEU A 49 25.71 10.16 27.05
CA LEU A 49 24.44 9.50 27.31
C LEU A 49 24.10 8.62 26.11
N ASN A 50 24.03 7.31 26.33
CA ASN A 50 23.64 6.34 25.31
C ASN A 50 22.19 5.91 25.53
N LEU A 51 21.36 6.03 24.50
CA LEU A 51 19.97 5.56 24.52
C LEU A 51 19.83 4.37 23.57
N LYS A 52 19.24 3.29 24.07
CA LYS A 52 18.87 2.10 23.30
C LYS A 52 17.36 1.97 23.24
N GLY A 53 16.87 1.34 22.19
CA GLY A 53 15.45 1.07 22.05
C GLY A 53 15.14 0.18 20.87
N THR A 54 13.97 -0.43 20.95
CA THR A 54 13.40 -1.32 19.94
C THR A 54 12.16 -0.68 19.34
N LEU A 55 12.09 -0.63 18.01
CA LEU A 55 10.94 -0.08 17.29
C LEU A 55 10.00 -1.23 16.90
N TYR A 56 8.75 -1.13 17.30
CA TYR A 56 7.67 -2.01 16.90
C TYR A 56 6.74 -1.28 15.94
N GLY A 57 6.07 -2.01 15.05
CA GLY A 57 5.06 -1.41 14.19
C GLY A 57 4.11 -2.44 13.59
N PHE A 58 2.88 -2.03 13.36
CA PHE A 58 1.86 -2.86 12.71
C PHE A 58 1.92 -2.67 11.19
N LEU A 59 2.23 -3.75 10.48
CA LEU A 59 2.16 -3.80 9.02
C LEU A 59 0.77 -4.27 8.59
N PHE A 60 0.19 -3.56 7.63
CA PHE A 60 -1.11 -3.90 7.06
C PHE A 60 -0.91 -4.45 5.65
N ASP A 61 -1.52 -5.61 5.38
CA ASP A 61 -1.64 -6.14 4.02
C ASP A 61 -2.54 -5.18 3.22
N VAL A 62 -2.00 -4.60 2.15
CA VAL A 62 -2.70 -3.58 1.37
C VAL A 62 -3.98 -4.13 0.75
N LYS A 63 -3.99 -5.38 0.28
CA LYS A 63 -5.19 -5.97 -0.34
C LYS A 63 -6.29 -6.18 0.69
N LYS A 64 -5.95 -6.72 1.87
CA LYS A 64 -6.93 -6.92 2.95
C LYS A 64 -7.48 -5.59 3.47
N LEU A 65 -6.61 -4.60 3.64
CA LEU A 65 -7.02 -3.27 4.11
C LEU A 65 -7.92 -2.57 3.09
N THR A 66 -7.54 -2.57 1.81
CA THR A 66 -8.34 -2.00 0.72
C THR A 66 -9.70 -2.68 0.62
N LYS A 67 -9.74 -4.02 0.68
CA LYS A 67 -11.00 -4.76 0.71
C LYS A 67 -11.90 -4.29 1.86
N LYS A 68 -11.34 -4.21 3.07
CA LYS A 68 -12.10 -3.79 4.26
C LYS A 68 -12.64 -2.36 4.13
N ILE A 69 -11.84 -1.45 3.58
CA ILE A 69 -12.30 -0.08 3.30
C ILE A 69 -13.48 -0.08 2.32
N ALA A 70 -13.44 -0.91 1.28
CA ALA A 70 -14.54 -1.06 0.32
C ALA A 70 -15.82 -1.55 1.00
N GLU A 71 -15.72 -2.66 1.74
CA GLU A 71 -16.84 -3.27 2.48
C GLU A 71 -17.52 -2.28 3.44
N ASP A 72 -16.75 -1.38 4.04
CA ASP A 72 -17.26 -0.42 5.03
C ASP A 72 -17.83 0.88 4.40
N ASN A 73 -17.49 1.21 3.15
CA ASN A 73 -17.78 2.54 2.57
C ASN A 73 -18.52 2.52 1.22
N LEU A 74 -18.52 1.41 0.49
CA LEU A 74 -19.23 1.28 -0.79
C LEU A 74 -20.55 0.53 -0.61
N GLU A 75 -21.62 1.12 -1.11
CA GLU A 75 -22.90 0.42 -1.25
C GLU A 75 -22.78 -0.64 -2.36
N ASP A 76 -23.35 -1.84 -2.12
CA ASP A 76 -23.35 -2.96 -3.06
C ASP A 76 -21.96 -3.46 -3.53
N TYR A 77 -20.91 -3.32 -2.71
CA TYR A 77 -19.61 -3.92 -3.01
C TYR A 77 -19.71 -5.45 -3.15
N ASP A 78 -19.37 -5.95 -4.32
CA ASP A 78 -19.55 -7.34 -4.76
C ASP A 78 -18.26 -8.17 -4.70
N ASP A 79 -17.34 -7.80 -3.81
CA ASP A 79 -16.00 -8.40 -3.70
C ASP A 79 -15.13 -8.26 -4.97
N THR A 80 -15.48 -7.35 -5.87
CA THR A 80 -14.65 -7.01 -7.03
C THR A 80 -13.27 -6.49 -6.61
N ALA A 81 -12.24 -6.86 -7.37
CA ALA A 81 -10.90 -6.37 -7.10
C ALA A 81 -10.86 -4.84 -7.27
N ILE A 82 -10.38 -4.16 -6.24
CA ILE A 82 -10.16 -2.71 -6.23
C ILE A 82 -8.77 -2.39 -5.68
N ASP A 83 -8.27 -1.21 -6.05
CA ASP A 83 -7.05 -0.64 -5.51
C ASP A 83 -7.29 0.77 -4.97
N ILE A 84 -6.50 1.16 -3.96
CA ILE A 84 -6.48 2.52 -3.41
C ILE A 84 -5.04 3.04 -3.54
N PRO A 85 -4.67 3.71 -4.65
CA PRO A 85 -3.28 4.11 -4.91
C PRO A 85 -2.72 5.03 -3.83
N ASN A 86 -3.59 5.84 -3.22
CA ASN A 86 -3.26 6.77 -2.14
C ASN A 86 -3.46 6.18 -0.74
N ILE A 87 -3.47 4.84 -0.58
CA ILE A 87 -3.66 4.19 0.72
C ILE A 87 -2.64 4.67 1.77
N ARG A 88 -1.42 5.01 1.34
CA ARG A 88 -0.34 5.52 2.21
C ARG A 88 -0.55 6.96 2.66
N ASP A 89 -1.42 7.70 1.98
CA ASP A 89 -1.74 9.09 2.28
C ASP A 89 -2.90 9.22 3.28
N LEU A 90 -3.57 8.09 3.59
CA LEU A 90 -4.61 8.06 4.61
C LEU A 90 -4.02 8.27 6.00
N THR A 91 -4.79 8.96 6.84
CA THR A 91 -4.39 9.30 8.20
C THR A 91 -4.80 8.19 9.14
N PHE A 92 -3.81 7.45 9.61
CA PHE A 92 -3.97 6.43 10.64
C PHE A 92 -3.86 7.05 12.02
N THR A 93 -4.79 6.71 12.91
CA THR A 93 -4.75 7.08 14.31
C THR A 93 -5.07 5.87 15.18
N MET A 94 -4.41 5.77 16.33
CA MET A 94 -4.64 4.71 17.29
C MET A 94 -4.54 5.30 18.68
N ASP A 95 -5.60 5.11 19.46
CA ASP A 95 -5.64 5.45 20.87
C ASP A 95 -4.97 4.35 21.71
N ASN A 96 -4.56 4.68 22.93
CA ASN A 96 -4.03 3.73 23.92
C ASN A 96 -2.75 2.99 23.48
N LYS A 97 -1.89 3.66 22.69
CA LYS A 97 -0.57 3.15 22.31
C LYS A 97 0.26 2.66 23.49
N ASP A 98 0.19 3.40 24.60
CA ASP A 98 0.92 3.10 25.82
C ASP A 98 0.40 1.84 26.53
N ASN A 99 -0.87 1.48 26.32
CA ASN A 99 -1.49 0.31 26.95
C ASN A 99 -1.13 -1.01 26.24
N LEU A 100 -0.59 -0.95 25.02
CA LEU A 100 -0.12 -2.14 24.30
C LEU A 100 1.15 -2.75 24.93
N PHE A 101 1.87 -1.95 25.71
CA PHE A 101 3.09 -2.34 26.43
C PHE A 101 2.84 -3.01 27.79
N PHE A 102 1.57 -3.18 28.21
CA PHE A 102 1.25 -4.01 29.38
C PHE A 102 1.31 -5.52 29.09
N ALA A 103 1.46 -5.92 27.82
CA ALA A 103 1.88 -7.26 27.46
C ALA A 103 3.41 -7.31 27.48
N ASP A 104 3.99 -8.30 28.18
CA ASP A 104 5.45 -8.49 28.31
C ASP A 104 6.19 -8.58 26.95
N ASN A 105 5.46 -8.75 25.84
CA ASN A 105 5.97 -8.68 24.48
C ASN A 105 4.93 -8.05 23.52
N PRO A 106 5.26 -6.94 22.82
CA PRO A 106 4.40 -6.34 21.80
C PRO A 106 4.01 -7.29 20.66
N ALA A 107 4.77 -8.37 20.45
CA ALA A 107 4.45 -9.41 19.47
C ALA A 107 3.23 -10.27 19.84
N ASP A 108 2.80 -10.25 21.11
CA ASP A 108 1.65 -11.04 21.58
C ASP A 108 0.30 -10.32 21.41
N VAL A 109 0.32 -9.06 20.90
CA VAL A 109 -0.88 -8.29 20.60
C VAL A 109 -1.64 -8.95 19.45
N LYS A 110 -2.82 -9.52 19.76
CA LYS A 110 -3.66 -10.22 18.78
C LYS A 110 -4.63 -9.32 18.03
N ASN A 111 -5.08 -8.25 18.67
CA ASN A 111 -6.07 -7.33 18.12
C ASN A 111 -5.66 -5.91 18.45
N ILE A 112 -5.92 -5.01 17.50
CA ILE A 112 -5.72 -3.57 17.66
C ILE A 112 -6.99 -2.84 17.21
N ASN A 113 -7.29 -1.73 17.88
CA ASN A 113 -8.31 -0.79 17.44
C ASN A 113 -7.62 0.45 16.89
N PHE A 114 -8.03 0.90 15.71
CA PHE A 114 -7.49 2.08 15.07
C PHE A 114 -8.57 2.77 14.24
N ASN A 115 -8.31 4.02 13.86
CA ASN A 115 -9.11 4.78 12.93
C ASN A 115 -8.25 5.13 11.71
N LEU A 116 -8.86 5.04 10.53
CA LEU A 116 -8.27 5.45 9.28
C LEU A 116 -9.19 6.51 8.64
N SER A 117 -8.65 7.69 8.38
CA SER A 117 -9.41 8.83 7.87
C SER A 117 -8.72 9.48 6.68
N GLY A 118 -9.50 10.21 5.88
CA GLY A 118 -9.04 10.91 4.68
C GLY A 118 -9.85 10.50 3.45
N THR A 119 -9.48 11.05 2.29
CA THR A 119 -10.17 10.76 1.02
C THR A 119 -9.47 9.61 0.30
N ALA A 120 -10.08 8.43 0.30
CA ALA A 120 -9.58 7.28 -0.46
C ALA A 120 -9.95 7.42 -1.96
N LYS A 121 -8.97 7.26 -2.85
CA LYS A 121 -9.19 7.18 -4.29
C LYS A 121 -9.32 5.71 -4.67
N ILE A 122 -10.55 5.25 -4.80
CA ILE A 122 -10.84 3.86 -5.19
C ILE A 122 -10.80 3.77 -6.71
N ILE A 123 -10.02 2.82 -7.23
CA ILE A 123 -9.97 2.48 -8.65
C ILE A 123 -10.26 0.99 -8.85
N TYR A 124 -10.85 0.66 -9.99
CA TYR A 124 -11.00 -0.71 -10.44
C TYR A 124 -9.87 -1.04 -11.42
N PRO A 125 -8.86 -1.82 -11.02
CA PRO A 125 -7.71 -2.10 -11.85
C PRO A 125 -8.12 -2.86 -13.11
N VAL A 126 -7.56 -2.46 -14.25
CA VAL A 126 -7.75 -3.19 -15.51
C VAL A 126 -6.78 -4.37 -15.55
N ASP A 127 -7.29 -5.59 -15.73
CA ASP A 127 -6.43 -6.73 -16.02
C ASP A 127 -5.90 -6.64 -17.45
N GLU A 128 -4.76 -5.98 -17.59
CA GLU A 128 -4.12 -5.79 -18.88
C GLU A 128 -3.75 -7.11 -19.56
N ASN A 129 -3.46 -8.16 -18.80
CA ASN A 129 -3.02 -9.43 -19.36
C ASN A 129 -4.21 -10.17 -19.99
N ASN A 130 -5.35 -10.19 -19.30
CA ASN A 130 -6.59 -10.72 -19.86
C ASN A 130 -7.06 -9.88 -21.06
N LEU A 131 -7.03 -8.56 -20.95
CA LEU A 131 -7.39 -7.69 -22.09
C LEU A 131 -6.48 -7.94 -23.30
N LYS A 132 -5.16 -8.07 -23.10
CA LYS A 132 -4.23 -8.42 -24.18
C LYS A 132 -4.55 -9.79 -24.77
N ALA A 133 -4.84 -10.79 -23.93
CA ALA A 133 -5.16 -12.15 -24.37
C ALA A 133 -6.44 -12.18 -25.22
N ASP A 134 -7.48 -11.47 -24.80
CA ASP A 134 -8.74 -11.40 -25.53
C ASP A 134 -8.63 -10.68 -26.87
N LEU A 135 -7.66 -9.77 -27.01
CA LEU A 135 -7.39 -9.03 -28.24
C LEU A 135 -6.53 -9.82 -29.26
N LEU A 136 -5.79 -10.86 -28.86
CA LEU A 136 -4.87 -11.57 -29.75
C LEU A 136 -5.53 -12.07 -31.03
N GLY A 137 -4.96 -11.68 -32.17
CA GLY A 137 -5.43 -12.07 -33.50
C GLY A 137 -6.87 -11.63 -33.85
N LYS A 138 -7.56 -10.90 -32.96
CA LYS A 138 -8.93 -10.43 -33.20
C LYS A 138 -8.94 -9.34 -34.26
N ARG A 139 -10.07 -9.17 -34.94
CA ARG A 139 -10.20 -8.08 -35.92
C ARG A 139 -10.41 -6.77 -35.18
N LYS A 140 -9.85 -5.68 -35.71
CA LYS A 140 -10.01 -4.32 -35.16
C LYS A 140 -11.47 -3.95 -34.95
N LYS A 141 -12.37 -4.39 -35.83
CA LYS A 141 -13.82 -4.11 -35.72
C LYS A 141 -14.49 -4.79 -34.52
N ASP A 142 -13.90 -5.86 -33.99
CA ASP A 142 -14.43 -6.62 -32.85
C ASP A 142 -14.02 -5.96 -31.51
N PHE A 143 -13.16 -4.92 -31.54
CA PHE A 143 -12.63 -4.22 -30.37
C PHE A 143 -13.71 -3.72 -29.40
N LYS A 144 -14.77 -3.06 -29.91
CA LYS A 144 -15.85 -2.55 -29.06
C LYS A 144 -16.60 -3.66 -28.32
N GLN A 145 -16.79 -4.81 -28.97
CA GLN A 145 -17.46 -5.96 -28.36
C GLN A 145 -16.60 -6.61 -27.27
N ILE A 146 -15.28 -6.66 -27.47
CA ILE A 146 -14.34 -7.16 -26.47
C ILE A 146 -14.31 -6.20 -25.28
N LEU A 147 -14.22 -4.90 -25.52
CA LEU A 147 -14.19 -3.88 -24.48
C LEU A 147 -15.45 -3.89 -23.59
N ALA A 148 -16.61 -4.23 -24.15
CA ALA A 148 -17.87 -4.35 -23.40
C ALA A 148 -17.85 -5.44 -22.31
N GLN A 149 -16.86 -6.34 -22.31
CA GLN A 149 -16.66 -7.35 -21.25
C GLN A 149 -15.92 -6.80 -20.03
N TYR A 150 -15.41 -5.56 -20.12
CA TYR A 150 -14.60 -4.90 -19.10
C TYR A 150 -15.35 -3.66 -18.57
N PRO A 151 -16.33 -3.84 -17.65
CA PRO A 151 -17.17 -2.75 -17.16
C PRO A 151 -16.39 -1.67 -16.38
N ASN A 152 -15.18 -2.01 -15.92
CA ASN A 152 -14.25 -1.09 -15.27
C ASN A 152 -13.48 -0.18 -16.25
N ILE A 153 -13.71 -0.29 -17.56
CA ILE A 153 -13.13 0.59 -18.57
C ILE A 153 -14.20 1.55 -19.09
N ASP A 154 -14.05 2.84 -18.76
CA ASP A 154 -14.95 3.89 -19.23
C ASP A 154 -14.80 4.17 -20.73
N SER A 155 -13.56 4.29 -21.21
CA SER A 155 -13.27 4.46 -22.64
C SER A 155 -11.90 3.92 -23.01
N ALA A 156 -11.72 3.55 -24.28
CA ALA A 156 -10.44 3.12 -24.81
C ALA A 156 -10.31 3.41 -26.31
N ASP A 157 -9.10 3.80 -26.71
CA ASP A 157 -8.72 4.01 -28.11
C ASP A 157 -7.76 2.93 -28.58
N VAL A 158 -7.86 2.56 -29.86
CA VAL A 158 -7.01 1.53 -30.48
C VAL A 158 -6.21 2.10 -31.65
N VAL A 159 -4.89 1.92 -31.57
CA VAL A 159 -3.95 2.19 -32.66
C VAL A 159 -3.29 0.89 -33.08
N ILE A 160 -3.42 0.54 -34.37
CA ILE A 160 -2.77 -0.63 -34.97
C ILE A 160 -1.72 -0.14 -35.94
N SER A 161 -0.50 -0.65 -35.80
CA SER A 161 0.63 -0.35 -36.67
C SER A 161 1.19 -1.62 -37.32
N PRO A 162 1.41 -1.64 -38.65
CA PRO A 162 1.05 -0.58 -39.58
C PRO A 162 -0.48 -0.45 -39.76
N PHE A 163 -0.95 0.75 -40.14
CA PHE A 163 -2.38 1.08 -40.19
C PHE A 163 -3.21 0.23 -41.17
N TRP A 164 -2.57 -0.42 -42.14
CA TRP A 164 -3.23 -1.32 -43.10
C TRP A 164 -3.63 -2.68 -42.48
N LYS A 165 -3.13 -3.02 -41.29
CA LYS A 165 -3.54 -4.24 -40.60
C LYS A 165 -4.95 -4.07 -40.03
N MET A 166 -5.82 -5.04 -40.34
CA MET A 166 -7.20 -5.08 -39.87
C MET A 166 -7.40 -5.95 -38.62
N SER A 167 -6.32 -6.53 -38.10
CA SER A 167 -6.32 -7.37 -36.91
C SER A 167 -5.24 -6.95 -35.93
N PHE A 168 -5.47 -7.25 -34.66
CA PHE A 168 -4.44 -7.20 -33.63
C PHE A 168 -3.35 -8.24 -33.93
N PRO A 169 -2.12 -8.02 -33.44
CA PRO A 169 -1.05 -9.02 -33.51
C PRO A 169 -1.42 -10.34 -32.83
N ASP A 170 -0.78 -11.42 -33.28
CA ASP A 170 -0.98 -12.77 -32.72
C ASP A 170 -0.05 -13.06 -31.53
N LYS A 171 0.75 -12.08 -31.09
CA LYS A 171 1.71 -12.22 -29.98
C LYS A 171 1.45 -11.16 -28.93
N ILE A 172 1.36 -11.57 -27.66
CA ILE A 172 1.06 -10.68 -26.52
C ILE A 172 2.06 -9.54 -26.44
N LYS A 173 3.34 -9.82 -26.66
CA LYS A 173 4.42 -8.82 -26.60
C LYS A 173 4.30 -7.69 -27.62
N ASP A 174 3.51 -7.90 -28.69
CA ASP A 174 3.27 -6.92 -29.73
C ASP A 174 2.03 -6.05 -29.43
N ILE A 175 1.36 -6.29 -28.29
CA ILE A 175 0.20 -5.51 -27.80
C ILE A 175 0.62 -4.75 -26.53
N LYS A 176 0.54 -3.42 -26.59
CA LYS A 176 0.75 -2.53 -25.45
C LYS A 176 -0.59 -1.97 -25.00
N VAL A 177 -0.86 -2.07 -23.70
CA VAL A 177 -1.98 -1.39 -23.03
C VAL A 177 -1.40 -0.26 -22.20
N VAL A 178 -2.08 0.89 -22.22
CA VAL A 178 -1.76 2.05 -21.40
C VAL A 178 -3.04 2.43 -20.68
N VAL A 179 -3.04 2.33 -19.36
CA VAL A 179 -4.20 2.64 -18.52
C VAL A 179 -4.01 4.04 -17.93
N ASN A 180 -5.01 4.89 -18.08
CA ASN A 180 -5.06 6.21 -17.46
C ASN A 180 -6.12 6.18 -16.36
N TYR A 181 -5.68 6.07 -15.11
CA TYR A 181 -6.57 6.19 -13.97
C TYR A 181 -6.92 7.68 -13.70
N PRO A 182 -8.13 7.97 -13.21
CA PRO A 182 -8.56 9.32 -12.86
C PRO A 182 -7.79 9.96 -11.70
#